data_AF-A0AAC8ZH78-F1
#
_entry.id   AF-A0AAC8ZH78-F1
#
_cell.length_a   1.000
_cell.length_b   1.000
_cell.length_c   1.000
_cell.angle_alpha   90.00
_cell.angle_beta   90.00
_cell.angle_gamma   90.00
#
_symmetry.space_group_name_H-M   'P 1'
#
loop_
_entity.id
_entity.type
_entity.pdbx_description
1 polymer ?
#
loop_
_entity_poly.entity_id
_entity_poly.type
_entity_poly.pdbx_seq_one_letter_code
_entity_poly.pdbx_strand_id
1 'polypeptide(L)'
;MALTYQACLQATQVVLASGAVPTIVGEAGIGKSALVADLAQQRHAKLFTTVVSLVEKGDLVIPVPPLTSDSFIQTAQYGSLADVQFGYSHTLVAMIRYAEAHPEQEIIWFLDEFNRGTQAVQSELMNLVLQRQINTLTLPAQVHLILAENPDATMAGFEQSHYGVTPGDAAIADRTTRLILRADTATWLKWATALVNGVPRIAPLVTQYLTDNPADLHVVGTANATDDDLQPTPRAWERVSRAIRELDTQHLFSQTAVVTAIMQGNLGMTVGTAFAGFLMAQRPGLTVDQAFNAEDAVAVFQQLAPAQQQRILLNCLNAGQNWPLTVSGNAQRFSELLTSCAPDSQFAIAQQMAERDRLLENLAAVKDQQPGVRRLYRLLTTIGLRSSEIEV
;
A
#
# COMPACT_ATOMS: atom_id res chain seq x y z
N MET A 1 22.81 3.69 11.77
CA MET A 1 22.40 4.39 10.54
C MET A 1 21.37 3.53 9.84
N ALA A 2 20.17 4.05 9.53
CA ALA A 2 19.16 3.28 8.82
C ALA A 2 19.47 3.17 7.32
N LEU A 3 19.03 2.08 6.68
CA LEU A 3 19.27 1.74 5.29
C LEU A 3 17.96 1.81 4.49
N THR A 4 18.06 2.26 3.24
CA THR A 4 16.96 2.12 2.27
C THR A 4 16.80 0.66 1.87
N TYR A 5 15.68 0.29 1.24
CA TYR A 5 15.41 -1.09 0.82
C TYR A 5 16.56 -1.69 -0.02
N GLN A 6 17.05 -0.97 -1.04
CA GLN A 6 18.13 -1.45 -1.90
C GLN A 6 19.46 -1.60 -1.16
N ALA A 7 19.80 -0.62 -0.30
CA ALA A 7 21.03 -0.69 0.50
C ALA A 7 20.96 -1.84 1.52
N CYS A 8 19.79 -2.07 2.12
CA CYS A 8 19.57 -3.17 3.06
C CYS A 8 19.65 -4.53 2.37
N LEU A 9 19.10 -4.66 1.16
CA LEU A 9 19.21 -5.87 0.33
C LEU A 9 20.68 -6.20 0.03
N GLN A 10 21.46 -5.22 -0.43
CA GLN A 10 22.89 -5.37 -0.70
C GLN A 10 23.68 -5.71 0.57
N ALA A 11 23.42 -5.02 1.68
CA ALA A 11 24.05 -5.31 2.96
C ALA A 11 23.75 -6.75 3.42
N THR A 12 22.50 -7.20 3.27
CA THR A 12 22.10 -8.58 3.61
C THR A 12 22.87 -9.60 2.79
N GLN A 13 23.08 -9.36 1.49
CA GLN A 13 23.90 -10.23 0.64
C GLN A 13 25.35 -10.33 1.15
N VAL A 14 25.96 -9.19 1.51
CA VAL A 14 27.33 -9.14 2.02
C VAL A 14 27.46 -9.90 3.34
N VAL A 15 26.50 -9.72 4.25
CA VAL A 15 26.47 -10.42 5.54
C VAL A 15 26.33 -11.93 5.35
N LEU A 16 25.44 -12.38 4.46
CA LEU A 16 25.32 -13.80 4.15
C LEU A 16 26.61 -14.37 3.55
N ALA A 17 27.26 -13.62 2.65
CA ALA A 17 28.51 -14.05 2.02
C ALA A 17 29.69 -14.11 3.01
N SER A 18 29.65 -13.37 4.12
CA SER A 18 30.66 -13.47 5.18
C SER A 18 30.42 -14.65 6.14
N GLY A 19 29.32 -15.38 5.99
CA GLY A 19 28.90 -16.45 6.88
C GLY A 19 28.23 -15.97 8.17
N ALA A 20 28.03 -14.66 8.33
CA ALA A 20 27.31 -14.09 9.46
C ALA A 20 25.79 -14.13 9.21
N VAL A 21 25.01 -14.02 10.30
CA VAL A 21 23.55 -14.01 10.24
C VAL A 21 23.04 -12.57 10.26
N PRO A 22 22.34 -12.10 9.20
CA PRO A 22 21.74 -10.78 9.19
C PRO A 22 20.46 -10.73 10.03
N THR A 23 20.32 -9.66 10.81
CA THR A 23 19.11 -9.33 11.57
C THR A 23 18.54 -8.02 11.06
N ILE A 24 17.41 -8.09 10.35
CA ILE A 24 16.73 -6.94 9.76
C ILE A 24 15.77 -6.34 10.78
N VAL A 25 16.10 -5.16 11.28
CA VAL A 25 15.31 -4.43 12.27
C VAL A 25 14.53 -3.32 11.57
N GLY A 26 13.23 -3.23 11.83
CA GLY A 26 12.43 -2.09 11.40
C GLY A 26 10.95 -2.28 11.72
N GLU A 27 10.15 -1.23 11.60
CA GLU A 27 8.73 -1.26 11.96
C GLU A 27 7.91 -2.25 11.13
N ALA A 28 6.70 -2.57 11.60
CA ALA A 28 5.81 -3.46 10.88
C ALA A 28 5.37 -2.82 9.55
N GLY A 29 5.27 -3.64 8.49
CA GLY A 29 4.73 -3.17 7.21
C GLY A 29 5.67 -2.35 6.33
N ILE A 30 6.95 -2.21 6.67
CA ILE A 30 7.96 -1.49 5.85
C ILE A 30 8.62 -2.33 4.74
N GLY A 31 8.34 -3.64 4.69
CA GLY A 31 8.84 -4.54 3.62
C GLY A 31 9.96 -5.50 4.00
N LYS A 32 10.19 -5.82 5.29
CA LYS A 32 11.21 -6.81 5.72
C LYS A 32 11.06 -8.18 5.01
N SER A 33 9.86 -8.76 5.05
CA SER A 33 9.59 -10.06 4.43
C SER A 33 9.68 -10.00 2.89
N ALA A 34 9.33 -8.86 2.27
CA ALA A 34 9.50 -8.66 0.83
C ALA A 34 10.97 -8.60 0.43
N LEU A 35 11.82 -7.95 1.24
CA LEU A 35 13.26 -7.88 1.01
C LEU A 35 13.89 -9.27 0.99
N VAL A 36 13.50 -10.13 1.94
CA VAL A 36 14.01 -11.51 2.00
C VAL A 36 13.48 -12.36 0.85
N ALA A 37 12.24 -12.16 0.40
CA ALA A 37 11.70 -12.83 -0.78
C ALA A 37 12.46 -12.43 -2.06
N ASP A 38 12.71 -11.14 -2.27
CA ASP A 38 13.49 -10.63 -3.39
C ASP A 38 14.92 -11.19 -3.38
N LEU A 39 15.54 -11.23 -2.19
CA LEU A 39 16.87 -11.81 -2.01
C LEU A 39 16.91 -13.30 -2.39
N ALA A 40 15.94 -14.09 -1.93
CA ALA A 40 15.85 -15.50 -2.26
C ALA A 40 15.69 -15.71 -3.77
N GLN A 41 14.85 -14.89 -4.42
CA GLN A 41 14.69 -14.92 -5.87
C GLN A 41 15.99 -14.57 -6.60
N GLN A 42 16.73 -13.54 -6.18
CA GLN A 42 18.00 -13.14 -6.78
C GLN A 42 19.10 -14.20 -6.64
N ARG A 43 19.08 -14.96 -5.55
CA ARG A 43 20.05 -16.04 -5.28
C ARG A 43 19.61 -17.40 -5.79
N HIS A 44 18.43 -17.49 -6.44
CA HIS A 44 17.80 -18.76 -6.81
C HIS A 44 17.62 -19.73 -5.62
N ALA A 45 17.52 -19.18 -4.42
CA ALA A 45 17.43 -19.91 -3.18
C ALA A 45 15.98 -20.30 -2.87
N LYS A 46 15.79 -21.45 -2.23
CA LYS A 46 14.49 -21.85 -1.68
C LYS A 46 14.24 -21.11 -0.37
N LEU A 47 13.17 -20.32 -0.31
CA LEU A 47 12.75 -19.62 0.90
C LEU A 47 11.84 -20.50 1.77
N PHE A 48 12.21 -20.66 3.04
CA PHE A 48 11.35 -21.14 4.11
C PHE A 48 11.14 -20.00 5.11
N THR A 49 9.91 -19.79 5.57
CA THR A 49 9.57 -18.74 6.53
C THR A 49 8.96 -19.35 7.78
N THR A 50 9.46 -18.94 8.94
CA THR A 50 8.85 -19.21 10.23
C THR A 50 8.54 -17.88 10.92
N VAL A 51 7.28 -17.71 11.33
CA VAL A 51 6.87 -16.58 12.17
C VAL A 51 7.02 -16.99 13.64
N VAL A 52 8.01 -16.43 14.32
CA VAL A 52 8.42 -16.87 15.66
C VAL A 52 7.37 -16.59 16.74
N SER A 53 6.51 -15.59 16.54
CA SER A 53 5.39 -15.28 17.43
C SER A 53 4.30 -16.37 17.47
N LEU A 54 4.29 -17.28 16.49
CA LEU A 54 3.36 -18.42 16.42
C LEU A 54 3.95 -19.71 16.97
N VAL A 55 5.22 -19.70 17.40
CA VAL A 55 5.92 -20.90 17.89
C VAL A 55 5.76 -21.00 19.40
N GLU A 56 5.32 -22.15 19.88
CA GLU A 56 5.28 -22.45 21.31
C GLU A 56 6.52 -23.23 21.75
N LYS A 57 6.85 -23.19 23.05
CA LYS A 57 7.97 -23.98 23.60
C LYS A 57 7.77 -25.48 23.34
N GLY A 58 6.53 -25.96 23.35
CA GLY A 58 6.17 -27.35 23.04
C GLY A 58 6.49 -27.77 21.60
N ASP A 59 6.59 -26.82 20.65
CA ASP A 59 6.95 -27.11 19.27
C ASP A 59 8.47 -27.33 19.09
N LEU A 60 9.26 -26.84 20.03
CA LEU A 60 10.72 -26.97 20.06
C LEU A 60 11.18 -28.17 20.92
N VAL A 61 10.34 -28.61 21.85
CA VAL A 61 10.62 -29.70 22.79
C VAL A 61 9.80 -30.94 22.37
N ILE A 62 10.50 -31.99 21.94
CA ILE A 62 9.98 -33.30 21.48
C ILE A 62 8.83 -33.84 22.39
N PRO A 63 7.78 -34.49 21.84
CA PRO A 63 6.58 -34.89 22.57
C PRO A 63 6.85 -35.98 23.62
N VAL A 64 6.03 -35.92 24.67
CA VAL A 64 5.90 -36.95 25.70
C VAL A 64 5.26 -38.22 25.07
N PRO A 65 5.68 -39.45 25.45
CA PRO A 65 5.52 -40.70 24.66
C PRO A 65 4.10 -41.33 24.70
N PRO A 66 3.81 -42.41 23.93
CA PRO A 66 4.73 -43.36 23.30
C PRO A 66 4.90 -43.14 21.80
N LEU A 67 6.13 -42.84 21.40
CA LEU A 67 6.56 -42.72 20.00
C LEU A 67 6.88 -44.12 19.46
N THR A 68 6.23 -44.53 18.37
CA THR A 68 6.62 -45.71 17.58
C THR A 68 7.77 -45.35 16.64
N SER A 69 8.46 -46.36 16.09
CA SER A 69 9.56 -46.18 15.13
C SER A 69 9.20 -45.32 13.90
N ASP A 70 7.91 -45.21 13.59
CA ASP A 70 7.37 -44.43 12.48
C ASP A 70 7.25 -42.93 12.79
N SER A 71 7.41 -42.53 14.06
CA SER A 71 7.36 -41.13 14.50
C SER A 71 8.69 -40.39 14.35
N PHE A 72 9.74 -41.06 13.87
CA PHE A 72 11.07 -40.48 13.68
C PHE A 72 11.46 -40.49 12.21
N ILE A 73 11.91 -39.35 11.70
CA ILE A 73 12.59 -39.27 10.42
C ILE A 73 14.07 -39.50 10.69
N GLN A 74 14.60 -40.63 10.20
CA GLN A 74 16.04 -40.80 10.06
C GLN A 74 16.48 -40.12 8.76
N THR A 75 17.29 -39.08 8.89
CA THR A 75 17.94 -38.46 7.73
C THR A 75 19.28 -39.17 7.51
N ALA A 76 19.71 -39.31 6.25
CA ALA A 76 20.91 -40.09 5.95
C ALA A 76 22.20 -39.39 6.44
N GLN A 77 22.16 -38.06 6.61
CA GLN A 77 23.35 -37.24 6.88
C GLN A 77 23.15 -36.17 7.97
N TYR A 78 21.91 -35.94 8.44
CA TYR A 78 21.58 -34.76 9.27
C TYR A 78 20.98 -35.10 10.65
N GLY A 79 21.03 -36.38 11.06
CA GLY A 79 20.50 -36.87 12.34
C GLY A 79 19.05 -37.38 12.29
N SER A 80 18.38 -37.41 13.43
CA SER A 80 17.00 -37.89 13.55
C SER A 80 16.09 -36.85 14.21
N LEU A 81 14.92 -36.60 13.65
CA LEU A 81 13.92 -35.70 14.24
C LEU A 81 12.56 -36.39 14.36
N ALA A 82 11.84 -36.14 15.45
CA ALA A 82 10.46 -36.61 15.61
C ALA A 82 9.52 -35.78 14.72
N ASP A 83 8.76 -36.44 13.85
CA ASP A 83 7.77 -35.80 12.98
C ASP A 83 6.47 -35.58 13.77
N VAL A 84 6.42 -34.50 14.55
CA VAL A 84 5.18 -34.07 15.21
C VAL A 84 4.34 -33.35 14.16
N GLN A 85 3.25 -33.99 13.74
CA GLN A 85 2.25 -33.38 12.88
C GLN A 85 1.79 -32.05 13.50
N PHE A 86 1.93 -30.96 12.73
CA PHE A 86 1.46 -29.59 13.03
C PHE A 86 2.35 -28.67 13.92
N GLY A 87 3.62 -29.01 14.20
CA GLY A 87 4.57 -28.12 14.93
C GLY A 87 5.65 -27.46 14.05
N TYR A 88 6.50 -26.59 14.64
CA TYR A 88 7.71 -25.99 14.04
C TYR A 88 8.68 -27.03 13.45
N SER A 89 8.66 -28.24 14.01
CA SER A 89 9.26 -29.45 13.46
C SER A 89 8.94 -29.65 11.98
N HIS A 90 7.74 -29.31 11.50
CA HIS A 90 7.34 -29.49 10.11
C HIS A 90 8.15 -28.63 9.13
N THR A 91 8.38 -27.33 9.43
CA THR A 91 9.17 -26.46 8.56
C THR A 91 10.63 -26.91 8.52
N LEU A 92 11.19 -27.29 9.68
CA LEU A 92 12.51 -27.89 9.78
C LEU A 92 12.60 -29.17 8.95
N VAL A 93 11.67 -30.11 9.13
CA VAL A 93 11.61 -31.37 8.38
C VAL A 93 11.51 -31.12 6.88
N ALA A 94 10.60 -30.24 6.45
CA ALA A 94 10.40 -29.91 5.05
C ALA A 94 11.68 -29.31 4.44
N MET A 95 12.36 -28.45 5.18
CA MET A 95 13.63 -27.87 4.78
C MET A 95 14.73 -28.92 4.65
N ILE A 96 14.84 -29.84 5.60
CA ILE A 96 15.85 -30.91 5.56
C ILE A 96 15.60 -31.87 4.40
N ARG A 97 14.35 -32.32 4.22
CA ARG A 97 13.98 -33.14 3.05
C ARG A 97 14.25 -32.42 1.74
N TYR A 98 14.01 -31.11 1.68
CA TYR A 98 14.31 -30.30 0.51
C TYR A 98 15.82 -30.24 0.25
N ALA A 99 16.62 -30.03 1.29
CA ALA A 99 18.07 -30.00 1.23
C ALA A 99 18.66 -31.34 0.75
N GLU A 100 18.10 -32.46 1.21
CA GLU A 100 18.47 -33.81 0.75
C GLU A 100 18.15 -34.01 -0.73
N ALA A 101 16.98 -33.54 -1.19
CA ALA A 101 16.58 -33.65 -2.59
C ALA A 101 17.31 -32.67 -3.53
N HIS A 102 17.80 -31.54 -3.00
CA HIS A 102 18.44 -30.46 -3.77
C HIS A 102 19.75 -30.03 -3.10
N PRO A 103 20.79 -30.88 -3.11
CA PRO A 103 22.02 -30.66 -2.34
C PRO A 103 22.80 -29.41 -2.76
N GLU A 104 22.67 -28.99 -4.03
CA GLU A 104 23.36 -27.83 -4.58
C GLU A 104 22.54 -26.53 -4.52
N GLN A 105 21.26 -26.61 -4.12
CA GLN A 105 20.41 -25.43 -4.09
C GLN A 105 20.50 -24.71 -2.73
N GLU A 106 20.80 -23.41 -2.78
CA GLU A 106 20.80 -22.57 -1.59
C GLU A 106 19.40 -22.53 -0.95
N ILE A 107 19.36 -22.53 0.37
CA ILE A 107 18.13 -22.42 1.16
C ILE A 107 18.27 -21.19 2.06
N ILE A 108 17.27 -20.31 2.01
CA ILE A 108 17.15 -19.21 2.97
C ILE A 108 16.05 -19.57 3.95
N TRP A 109 16.39 -19.59 5.23
CA TRP A 109 15.44 -19.73 6.31
C TRP A 109 15.25 -18.40 7.02
N PHE A 110 14.06 -17.83 6.82
CA PHE A 110 13.65 -16.56 7.35
C PHE A 110 12.86 -16.72 8.64
N LEU A 111 13.37 -16.16 9.73
CA LEU A 111 12.72 -16.12 11.04
C LEU A 111 12.13 -14.72 11.26
N ASP A 112 10.83 -14.57 10.97
CA ASP A 112 10.11 -13.30 11.10
C ASP A 112 9.57 -13.12 12.53
N GLU A 113 9.39 -11.87 12.94
CA GLU A 113 8.94 -11.48 14.28
C GLU A 113 9.73 -12.13 15.44
N PHE A 114 11.05 -12.24 15.30
CA PHE A 114 11.91 -13.00 16.22
C PHE A 114 11.72 -12.58 17.69
N ASN A 115 11.72 -11.27 17.95
CA ASN A 115 11.59 -10.70 19.29
C ASN A 115 10.15 -10.66 19.86
N ARG A 116 9.18 -11.24 19.15
CA ARG A 116 7.80 -11.43 19.63
C ARG A 116 7.52 -12.85 20.14
N GLY A 117 8.43 -13.80 19.90
CA GLY A 117 8.33 -15.12 20.52
C GLY A 117 8.51 -15.05 22.04
N THR A 118 8.08 -16.10 22.74
CA THR A 118 8.39 -16.22 24.18
C THR A 118 9.91 -16.27 24.41
N GLN A 119 10.39 -15.81 25.57
CA GLN A 119 11.83 -15.83 25.89
C GLN A 119 12.44 -17.24 25.75
N ALA A 120 11.70 -18.29 26.12
CA ALA A 120 12.16 -19.67 25.97
C ALA A 120 12.37 -20.08 24.50
N VAL A 121 11.45 -19.68 23.62
CA VAL A 121 11.55 -19.91 22.17
C VAL A 121 12.72 -19.13 21.59
N GLN A 122 12.87 -17.86 21.95
CA GLN A 122 13.99 -17.04 21.49
C GLN A 122 15.34 -17.65 21.89
N SER A 123 15.50 -18.06 23.16
CA SER A 123 16.74 -18.68 23.64
C SER A 123 17.11 -19.96 22.88
N GLU A 124 16.13 -20.81 22.58
CA GLU A 124 16.37 -22.05 21.84
C GLU A 124 16.70 -21.78 20.37
N LEU A 125 15.97 -20.87 19.72
CA LEU A 125 16.27 -20.44 18.36
C LEU A 125 17.63 -19.76 18.26
N MET A 126 18.07 -19.04 19.30
CA MET A 126 19.41 -18.46 19.34
C MET A 126 20.50 -19.53 19.42
N ASN A 127 20.31 -20.61 20.18
CA ASN A 127 21.25 -21.74 20.18
C ASN A 127 21.37 -22.33 18.77
N LEU A 128 20.24 -22.48 18.07
CA LEU A 128 20.21 -22.93 16.68
C LEU A 128 20.95 -21.96 15.74
N VAL A 129 20.74 -20.65 15.88
CA VAL A 129 21.44 -19.62 15.09
C VAL A 129 22.96 -19.71 15.28
N LEU A 130 23.41 -20.06 16.48
CA LEU A 130 24.82 -20.11 16.85
C LEU A 130 25.53 -21.39 16.46
N GLN A 131 24.91 -22.51 16.82
CA GLN A 131 25.51 -23.83 16.70
C GLN A 131 25.15 -24.49 15.38
N ARG A 132 24.22 -23.90 14.62
CA ARG A 132 23.59 -24.51 13.46
C ARG A 132 23.04 -25.91 13.80
N GLN A 133 22.58 -26.08 15.04
CA GLN A 133 22.14 -27.36 15.59
C GLN A 133 20.97 -27.16 16.54
N ILE A 134 19.99 -28.05 16.46
CA ILE A 134 18.89 -28.18 17.42
C ILE A 134 18.84 -29.64 17.89
N ASN A 135 19.02 -29.86 19.20
CA ASN A 135 19.19 -31.21 19.76
C ASN A 135 20.27 -32.01 19.00
N THR A 136 19.90 -33.08 18.29
CA THR A 136 20.80 -33.93 17.49
C THR A 136 20.82 -33.58 16.00
N LEU A 137 20.02 -32.61 15.56
CA LEU A 137 19.90 -32.23 14.15
C LEU A 137 20.81 -31.05 13.81
N THR A 138 21.69 -31.24 12.84
CA THR A 138 22.57 -30.19 12.31
C THR A 138 22.00 -29.62 11.00
N LEU A 139 21.98 -28.30 10.87
CA LEU A 139 21.50 -27.65 9.66
C LEU A 139 22.46 -27.90 8.48
N PRO A 140 21.94 -28.31 7.31
CA PRO A 140 22.71 -28.46 6.09
C PRO A 140 23.50 -27.18 5.76
N ALA A 141 24.70 -27.31 5.21
CA ALA A 141 25.59 -26.18 4.95
C ALA A 141 24.98 -25.12 4.00
N GLN A 142 24.12 -25.57 3.07
CA GLN A 142 23.39 -24.73 2.13
C GLN A 142 22.24 -23.92 2.76
N VAL A 143 21.95 -24.09 4.06
CA VAL A 143 20.93 -23.32 4.78
C VAL A 143 21.53 -22.05 5.36
N HIS A 144 21.00 -20.91 4.96
CA HIS A 144 21.35 -19.58 5.45
C HIS A 144 20.20 -19.00 6.27
N LEU A 145 20.51 -18.51 7.47
CA LEU A 145 19.52 -17.92 8.38
C LEU A 145 19.42 -16.42 8.15
N ILE A 146 18.20 -15.88 8.19
CA ILE A 146 17.93 -14.44 8.23
C ILE A 146 16.89 -14.18 9.31
N LEU A 147 17.14 -13.20 10.17
CA LEU A 147 16.23 -12.81 11.25
C LEU A 147 15.54 -11.48 10.89
N ALA A 148 14.29 -11.31 11.31
CA ALA A 148 13.62 -10.01 11.33
C ALA A 148 13.02 -9.70 12.70
N GLU A 149 13.22 -8.45 13.12
CA GLU A 149 12.75 -7.93 14.41
C GLU A 149 11.94 -6.66 14.19
N ASN A 150 10.98 -6.44 15.10
CA ASN A 150 10.34 -5.13 15.25
C ASN A 150 11.12 -4.33 16.30
N PRO A 151 11.28 -3.00 16.15
CA PRO A 151 12.05 -2.21 17.10
C PRO A 151 11.42 -2.18 18.49
N ASP A 152 12.25 -2.16 19.53
CA ASP A 152 11.88 -1.91 20.93
C ASP A 152 12.30 -0.48 21.34
N ALA A 153 11.59 0.14 22.28
CA ALA A 153 11.96 1.39 22.95
C ALA A 153 13.36 1.36 23.58
N THR A 154 13.87 0.16 23.89
CA THR A 154 15.24 -0.04 24.39
C THR A 154 16.32 0.10 23.31
N MET A 155 15.96 0.14 22.02
CA MET A 155 16.91 0.28 20.92
C MET A 155 17.20 1.76 20.62
N ALA A 156 18.47 2.13 20.54
CA ALA A 156 18.89 3.47 20.16
C ALA A 156 18.35 3.86 18.77
N GLY A 157 17.65 5.00 18.69
CA GLY A 157 16.93 5.47 17.51
C GLY A 157 15.49 4.97 17.37
N PHE A 158 14.99 4.19 18.34
CA PHE A 158 13.62 3.70 18.40
C PHE A 158 12.98 3.94 19.77
N GLU A 159 13.45 4.96 20.50
CA GLU A 159 13.03 5.30 21.87
C GLU A 159 11.52 5.57 21.99
N GLN A 160 10.86 5.82 20.85
CA GLN A 160 9.41 6.06 20.72
C GLN A 160 8.61 4.80 20.30
N SER A 161 9.24 3.63 20.17
CA SER A 161 8.54 2.41 19.80
C SER A 161 7.60 1.95 20.92
N HIS A 162 6.30 1.81 20.61
CA HIS A 162 5.28 1.31 21.54
C HIS A 162 5.04 -0.21 21.42
N TYR A 163 5.87 -0.91 20.64
CA TYR A 163 5.69 -2.35 20.43
C TYR A 163 6.03 -3.14 21.69
N GLY A 164 5.07 -3.95 22.17
CA GLY A 164 5.27 -4.93 23.25
C GLY A 164 6.16 -6.08 22.81
N VAL A 165 7.46 -5.83 22.68
CA VAL A 165 8.47 -6.82 22.35
C VAL A 165 9.28 -7.17 23.59
N THR A 166 9.77 -8.41 23.66
CA THR A 166 10.73 -8.78 24.71
C THR A 166 12.07 -8.16 24.33
N PRO A 167 12.76 -7.43 25.22
CA PRO A 167 14.08 -6.90 24.94
C PRO A 167 14.99 -8.04 24.51
N GLY A 168 15.60 -7.92 23.32
CA GLY A 168 16.55 -8.92 22.85
C GLY A 168 17.71 -9.04 23.84
N ASP A 169 18.06 -10.26 24.22
CA ASP A 169 19.19 -10.51 25.11
C ASP A 169 20.47 -9.92 24.50
N ALA A 170 21.36 -9.34 25.31
CA ALA A 170 22.60 -8.69 24.86
C ALA A 170 23.47 -9.64 24.01
N ALA A 171 23.30 -10.96 24.20
CA ALA A 171 23.92 -11.99 23.39
C ALA A 171 23.49 -11.98 21.91
N ILE A 172 22.24 -11.61 21.58
CA ILE A 172 21.73 -11.59 20.20
C ILE A 172 22.44 -10.51 19.37
N ALA A 173 22.69 -9.36 19.99
CA ALA A 173 23.29 -8.18 19.34
C ALA A 173 24.77 -8.40 18.96
N ASP A 174 25.52 -9.21 19.71
CA ASP A 174 26.93 -9.50 19.44
C ASP A 174 27.13 -10.63 18.41
N ARG A 175 26.08 -11.41 18.16
CA ARG A 175 26.15 -12.67 17.39
C ARG A 175 25.54 -12.58 15.99
N THR A 176 24.88 -11.47 15.69
CA THR A 176 24.22 -11.22 14.41
C THR A 176 24.62 -9.85 13.87
N THR A 177 24.58 -9.68 12.56
CA THR A 177 24.80 -8.34 11.97
C THR A 177 23.48 -7.62 11.86
N ARG A 178 23.28 -6.62 12.73
CA ARG A 178 22.08 -5.79 12.74
C ARG A 178 22.05 -4.83 11.53
N LEU A 179 20.99 -4.93 10.74
CA LEU A 179 20.70 -4.05 9.61
C LEU A 179 19.37 -3.33 9.88
N ILE A 180 19.41 -2.01 10.04
CA ILE A 180 18.20 -1.22 10.29
C ILE A 180 17.58 -0.82 8.96
N LEU A 181 16.39 -1.31 8.65
CA LEU A 181 15.61 -0.95 7.48
C LEU A 181 14.70 0.25 7.80
N ARG A 182 14.69 1.25 6.93
CA ARG A 182 13.68 2.33 6.94
C ARG A 182 12.84 2.30 5.67
N ALA A 183 11.59 2.75 5.79
CA ALA A 183 10.78 3.09 4.63
C ALA A 183 11.44 4.27 3.88
N ASP A 184 11.42 4.20 2.56
CA ASP A 184 11.97 5.24 1.68
C ASP A 184 11.00 5.46 0.53
N THR A 185 10.47 6.68 0.43
CA THR A 185 9.39 6.98 -0.52
C THR A 185 9.84 6.87 -1.97
N ALA A 186 11.05 7.32 -2.29
CA ALA A 186 11.57 7.21 -3.64
C ALA A 186 11.69 5.75 -4.09
N THR A 187 12.20 4.87 -3.24
CA THR A 187 12.34 3.44 -3.54
C THR A 187 10.97 2.76 -3.61
N TRP A 188 10.06 3.08 -2.69
CA TRP A 188 8.71 2.53 -2.71
C TRP A 188 7.91 2.96 -3.94
N LEU A 189 7.98 4.23 -4.35
CA LEU A 189 7.31 4.73 -5.56
C LEU A 189 7.82 4.03 -6.84
N LYS A 190 9.11 3.73 -6.94
CA LYS A 190 9.66 2.92 -8.04
C LYS A 190 9.05 1.51 -8.08
N TRP A 191 8.89 0.87 -6.92
CA TRP A 191 8.23 -0.42 -6.83
C TRP A 191 6.73 -0.33 -7.15
N ALA A 192 6.07 0.71 -6.65
CA ALA A 192 4.63 0.93 -6.73
C ALA A 192 4.14 1.20 -8.17
N THR A 193 4.96 1.87 -8.96
CA THR A 193 4.67 2.23 -10.36
C THR A 193 5.03 1.14 -11.37
N ALA A 194 5.81 0.13 -10.97
CA ALA A 194 6.13 -0.99 -11.84
C ALA A 194 4.87 -1.74 -12.29
N LEU A 195 4.87 -2.18 -13.55
CA LEU A 195 3.72 -2.85 -14.15
C LEU A 195 3.72 -4.35 -13.83
N VAL A 196 2.57 -4.85 -13.41
CA VAL A 196 2.26 -6.28 -13.28
C VAL A 196 1.01 -6.54 -14.12
N ASN A 197 1.13 -7.43 -15.11
CA ASN A 197 0.05 -7.68 -16.09
C ASN A 197 -0.47 -6.40 -16.78
N GLY A 198 0.44 -5.46 -17.11
CA GLY A 198 0.10 -4.21 -17.78
C GLY A 198 -0.49 -3.12 -16.88
N VAL A 199 -0.67 -3.36 -15.59
CA VAL A 199 -1.25 -2.40 -14.63
C VAL A 199 -0.22 -2.07 -13.53
N PRO A 200 -0.10 -0.80 -13.08
CA PRO A 200 0.74 -0.47 -11.93
C PRO A 200 0.34 -1.23 -10.67
N ARG A 201 1.32 -1.66 -9.86
CA ARG A 201 1.06 -2.37 -8.58
C ARG A 201 0.13 -1.57 -7.67
N ILE A 202 0.37 -0.26 -7.58
CA ILE A 202 -0.40 0.67 -6.76
C ILE A 202 -1.24 1.60 -7.65
N ALA A 203 -2.42 1.99 -7.15
CA ALA A 203 -3.32 2.90 -7.83
C ALA A 203 -2.63 4.26 -8.09
N PRO A 204 -2.72 4.84 -9.31
CA PRO A 204 -2.02 6.07 -9.66
C PRO A 204 -2.28 7.25 -8.70
N LEU A 205 -3.50 7.36 -8.16
CA LEU A 205 -3.86 8.40 -7.20
C LEU A 205 -3.05 8.30 -5.89
N VAL A 206 -2.72 7.10 -5.44
CA VAL A 206 -1.87 6.90 -4.25
C VAL A 206 -0.44 7.35 -4.56
N THR A 207 0.12 6.91 -5.69
CA THR A 207 1.49 7.30 -6.07
C THR A 207 1.62 8.79 -6.33
N GLN A 208 0.58 9.42 -6.89
CA GLN A 208 0.55 10.87 -7.09
C GLN A 208 0.56 11.59 -5.74
N TYR A 209 -0.33 11.22 -4.82
CA TYR A 209 -0.38 11.83 -3.49
C TYR A 209 0.95 11.70 -2.74
N LEU A 210 1.57 10.52 -2.75
CA LEU A 210 2.83 10.26 -2.06
C LEU A 210 4.06 10.86 -2.76
N THR A 211 3.93 11.25 -4.03
CA THR A 211 4.96 12.07 -4.70
C THR A 211 4.97 13.48 -4.12
N ASP A 212 3.78 14.04 -3.87
CA ASP A 212 3.62 15.39 -3.32
C ASP A 212 3.79 15.42 -1.79
N ASN A 213 3.46 14.32 -1.09
CA ASN A 213 3.50 14.19 0.36
C ASN A 213 4.35 12.99 0.79
N PRO A 214 5.68 13.01 0.57
CA PRO A 214 6.51 11.82 0.76
C PRO A 214 6.63 11.36 2.22
N ALA A 215 6.43 12.26 3.19
CA ALA A 215 6.44 11.94 4.61
C ALA A 215 5.26 11.04 5.03
N ASP A 216 4.17 11.05 4.27
CA ASP A 216 2.96 10.29 4.59
C ASP A 216 3.07 8.79 4.25
N LEU A 217 4.15 8.35 3.60
CA LEU A 217 4.37 6.92 3.34
C LEU A 217 4.50 6.13 4.65
N HIS A 218 5.21 6.72 5.61
CA HIS A 218 5.52 6.10 6.88
C HIS A 218 5.70 7.18 7.95
N VAL A 219 4.75 7.26 8.87
CA VAL A 219 4.80 8.19 10.00
C VAL A 219 5.09 7.39 11.25
N VAL A 220 6.18 7.72 11.93
CA VAL A 220 6.51 7.13 13.24
C VAL A 220 5.78 7.94 14.29
N GLY A 221 4.94 7.28 15.08
CA GLY A 221 4.20 7.90 16.17
C GLY A 221 5.10 8.59 17.17
N THR A 222 4.74 9.81 17.53
CA THR A 222 5.24 10.46 18.74
C THR A 222 4.19 10.29 19.82
N ALA A 223 4.58 9.77 20.99
CA ALA A 223 3.69 9.56 22.13
C ALA A 223 2.75 10.77 22.37
N ASN A 224 1.45 10.49 22.55
CA ASN A 224 0.35 11.46 22.71
C ASN A 224 -0.18 12.12 21.41
N ALA A 225 0.08 11.54 20.24
CA ALA A 225 -0.60 11.96 19.01
C ALA A 225 -2.03 11.39 18.94
N THR A 226 -2.94 12.11 18.28
CA THR A 226 -4.33 11.67 18.03
C THR A 226 -4.47 10.34 17.26
N ASP A 227 -3.37 9.85 16.68
CA ASP A 227 -3.27 8.66 15.82
C ASP A 227 -2.35 7.56 16.42
N ASP A 228 -2.18 7.51 17.75
CA ASP A 228 -1.18 6.62 18.41
C ASP A 228 -1.36 5.13 18.05
N ASP A 229 -2.58 4.67 17.77
CA ASP A 229 -2.87 3.26 17.47
C ASP A 229 -2.80 2.90 15.97
N LEU A 230 -2.82 3.89 15.06
CA LEU A 230 -2.98 3.61 13.63
C LEU A 230 -2.22 4.61 12.75
N GLN A 231 -1.11 4.13 12.20
CA GLN A 231 -0.17 4.94 11.42
C GLN A 231 -0.02 4.44 9.98
N PRO A 232 0.20 5.35 9.02
CA PRO A 232 0.44 4.97 7.64
C PRO A 232 1.74 4.19 7.53
N THR A 233 1.69 3.12 6.76
CA THR A 233 2.85 2.28 6.41
C THR A 233 2.76 1.90 4.94
N PRO A 234 3.86 1.49 4.29
CA PRO A 234 3.80 0.94 2.93
C PRO A 234 2.71 -0.13 2.74
N ARG A 235 2.55 -1.04 3.71
CA ARG A 235 1.48 -2.05 3.73
C ARG A 235 0.07 -1.44 3.83
N ALA A 236 -0.11 -0.38 4.60
CA ALA A 236 -1.39 0.32 4.68
C ALA A 236 -1.76 0.98 3.34
N TRP A 237 -0.79 1.59 2.66
CA TRP A 237 -0.98 2.17 1.33
C TRP A 237 -1.33 1.13 0.26
N GLU A 238 -0.81 -0.10 0.35
CA GLU A 238 -1.25 -1.22 -0.49
C GLU A 238 -2.73 -1.59 -0.25
N ARG A 239 -3.18 -1.58 1.01
CA ARG A 239 -4.60 -1.82 1.37
C ARG A 239 -5.48 -0.71 0.81
N VAL A 240 -5.09 0.55 1.00
CA VAL A 240 -5.78 1.73 0.46
C VAL A 240 -5.86 1.67 -1.05
N SER A 241 -4.78 1.30 -1.73
CA SER A 241 -4.78 1.13 -3.18
C SER A 241 -5.80 0.11 -3.66
N ARG A 242 -6.00 -1.00 -2.93
CA ARG A 242 -7.04 -1.99 -3.27
C ARG A 242 -8.43 -1.42 -2.99
N ALA A 243 -8.61 -0.74 -1.87
CA ALA A 243 -9.88 -0.11 -1.52
C ALA A 243 -10.32 0.94 -2.55
N ILE A 244 -9.40 1.76 -3.06
CA ILE A 244 -9.69 2.73 -4.14
C ILE A 244 -10.20 2.04 -5.40
N ARG A 245 -9.55 0.96 -5.82
CA ARG A 245 -9.99 0.19 -7.01
C ARG A 245 -11.38 -0.41 -6.80
N GLU A 246 -11.70 -0.83 -5.58
CA GLU A 246 -13.01 -1.36 -5.24
C GLU A 246 -14.09 -0.27 -5.17
N LEU A 247 -13.78 0.88 -4.56
CA LEU A 247 -14.65 2.07 -4.56
C LEU A 247 -15.00 2.51 -5.99
N ASP A 248 -14.07 2.32 -6.94
CA ASP A 248 -14.28 2.61 -8.36
C ASP A 248 -15.26 1.64 -8.98
N THR A 249 -15.00 0.35 -8.76
CA THR A 249 -15.79 -0.76 -9.32
C THR A 249 -17.22 -0.73 -8.78
N GLN A 250 -17.41 -0.35 -7.51
CA GLN A 250 -18.72 -0.25 -6.86
C GLN A 250 -19.37 1.14 -7.01
N HIS A 251 -18.72 2.09 -7.68
CA HIS A 251 -19.22 3.45 -7.87
C HIS A 251 -19.52 4.20 -6.55
N LEU A 252 -18.72 3.97 -5.52
CA LEU A 252 -18.92 4.53 -4.17
C LEU A 252 -18.09 5.78 -3.87
N PHE A 253 -17.35 6.33 -4.84
CA PHE A 253 -16.54 7.54 -4.65
C PHE A 253 -17.33 8.79 -4.27
N SER A 254 -18.61 8.86 -4.62
CA SER A 254 -19.51 9.94 -4.22
C SER A 254 -19.92 9.87 -2.74
N GLN A 255 -19.72 8.72 -2.08
CA GLN A 255 -20.06 8.53 -0.67
C GLN A 255 -18.93 9.01 0.24
N THR A 256 -18.86 10.33 0.43
CA THR A 256 -17.83 11.02 1.24
C THR A 256 -17.54 10.33 2.57
N ALA A 257 -18.58 9.97 3.33
CA ALA A 257 -18.43 9.32 4.63
C ALA A 257 -17.74 7.95 4.54
N VAL A 258 -18.07 7.15 3.52
CA VAL A 258 -17.47 5.83 3.28
C VAL A 258 -16.01 5.97 2.85
N VAL A 259 -15.73 6.87 1.89
CA VAL A 259 -14.36 7.13 1.42
C VAL A 259 -13.49 7.58 2.59
N THR A 260 -13.93 8.58 3.36
CA THR A 260 -13.18 9.11 4.50
C THR A 260 -12.94 8.05 5.57
N ALA A 261 -13.95 7.28 5.96
CA ALA A 261 -13.80 6.25 6.99
C ALA A 261 -12.81 5.15 6.58
N ILE A 262 -12.81 4.74 5.30
CA ILE A 262 -11.85 3.76 4.78
C ILE A 262 -10.43 4.32 4.81
N MET A 263 -10.22 5.58 4.40
CA MET A 263 -8.88 6.18 4.42
C MET A 263 -8.35 6.33 5.85
N GLN A 264 -9.17 6.87 6.76
CA GLN A 264 -8.82 7.03 8.17
C GLN A 264 -8.54 5.68 8.86
N GLY A 265 -9.35 4.66 8.60
CA GLY A 265 -9.16 3.33 9.17
C GLY A 265 -7.92 2.57 8.66
N ASN A 266 -7.20 3.09 7.65
CA ASN A 266 -5.93 2.53 7.20
C ASN A 266 -4.72 3.44 7.45
N LEU A 267 -4.91 4.76 7.45
CA LEU A 267 -3.82 5.76 7.46
C LEU A 267 -3.79 6.66 8.69
N GLY A 268 -4.73 6.49 9.63
CA GLY A 268 -4.91 7.38 10.76
C GLY A 268 -5.77 8.59 10.39
N MET A 269 -6.22 9.34 11.38
CA MET A 269 -7.08 10.51 11.19
C MET A 269 -6.39 11.57 10.35
N THR A 270 -5.12 11.88 10.63
CA THR A 270 -4.40 12.98 9.99
C THR A 270 -4.19 12.73 8.50
N VAL A 271 -3.43 11.68 8.17
CA VAL A 271 -3.11 11.33 6.78
C VAL A 271 -4.34 10.81 6.04
N GLY A 272 -5.22 10.07 6.71
CA GLY A 272 -6.46 9.56 6.11
C GLY A 272 -7.42 10.68 5.69
N THR A 273 -7.56 11.74 6.50
CA THR A 273 -8.40 12.90 6.14
C THR A 273 -7.80 13.68 4.98
N ALA A 274 -6.49 13.95 5.02
CA ALA A 274 -5.79 14.66 3.95
C ALA A 274 -5.91 13.90 2.61
N PHE A 275 -5.67 12.60 2.63
CA PHE A 275 -5.77 11.77 1.44
C PHE A 275 -7.21 11.60 0.93
N ALA A 276 -8.21 11.46 1.82
CA ALA A 276 -9.61 11.46 1.41
C ALA A 276 -10.01 12.77 0.70
N GLY A 277 -9.57 13.92 1.23
CA GLY A 277 -9.75 15.21 0.59
C GLY A 277 -9.09 15.29 -0.79
N PHE A 278 -7.86 14.78 -0.92
CA PHE A 278 -7.17 14.67 -2.21
C PHE A 278 -7.97 13.83 -3.22
N LEU A 279 -8.51 12.67 -2.81
CA LEU A 279 -9.32 11.81 -3.68
C LEU A 279 -10.58 12.53 -4.18
N MET A 280 -11.29 13.24 -3.29
CA MET A 280 -12.51 13.99 -3.64
C MET A 280 -12.23 15.20 -4.54
N ALA A 281 -11.05 15.80 -4.43
CA ALA A 281 -10.61 16.87 -5.31
C ALA A 281 -10.25 16.36 -6.72
N GLN A 282 -9.62 15.19 -6.80
CA GLN A 282 -9.26 14.56 -8.09
C GLN A 282 -10.44 13.86 -8.77
N ARG A 283 -11.45 13.45 -8.00
CA ARG A 283 -12.67 12.79 -8.48
C ARG A 283 -13.89 13.56 -8.00
N PRO A 284 -14.32 14.56 -8.78
CA PRO A 284 -15.53 15.27 -8.42
C PRO A 284 -16.71 14.28 -8.54
N GLY A 285 -17.63 14.28 -7.58
CA GLY A 285 -18.57 13.19 -7.32
C GLY A 285 -19.53 12.75 -8.45
N LEU A 286 -19.41 13.31 -9.66
CA LEU A 286 -20.06 12.84 -10.89
C LEU A 286 -19.02 12.63 -11.99
N THR A 287 -19.06 11.47 -12.64
CA THR A 287 -18.35 11.27 -13.91
C THR A 287 -19.03 12.06 -15.03
N VAL A 288 -18.36 12.24 -16.17
CA VAL A 288 -18.97 12.89 -17.34
C VAL A 288 -20.22 12.13 -17.79
N ASP A 289 -20.16 10.80 -17.83
CA ASP A 289 -21.30 9.97 -18.20
C ASP A 289 -22.48 10.16 -17.23
N GLN A 290 -22.23 10.12 -15.93
CA GLN A 290 -23.26 10.37 -14.92
C GLN A 290 -23.81 11.80 -15.01
N ALA A 291 -22.95 12.79 -15.23
CA ALA A 291 -23.36 14.18 -15.38
C ALA A 291 -24.32 14.38 -16.57
N PHE A 292 -24.14 13.61 -17.67
CA PHE A 292 -25.02 13.68 -18.83
C PHE A 292 -26.27 12.79 -18.72
N ASN A 293 -26.13 11.57 -18.18
CA ASN A 293 -27.15 10.53 -18.26
C ASN A 293 -27.92 10.27 -16.95
N ALA A 294 -27.33 10.50 -15.77
CA ALA A 294 -27.99 10.13 -14.52
C ALA A 294 -29.21 11.04 -14.26
N GLU A 295 -30.32 10.44 -13.81
CA GLU A 295 -31.57 11.17 -13.57
C GLU A 295 -31.43 12.19 -12.43
N ASP A 296 -30.65 11.84 -11.40
CA ASP A 296 -30.37 12.64 -10.22
C ASP A 296 -29.12 13.54 -10.36
N ALA A 297 -28.47 13.55 -11.54
CA ALA A 297 -27.20 14.25 -11.77
C ALA A 297 -27.23 15.71 -11.30
N VAL A 298 -28.29 16.45 -11.62
CA VAL A 298 -28.42 17.87 -11.23
C VAL A 298 -28.55 18.02 -9.72
N ALA A 299 -29.32 17.15 -9.06
CA ALA A 299 -29.50 17.17 -7.61
C ALA A 299 -28.19 16.84 -6.88
N VAL A 300 -27.46 15.82 -7.36
CA VAL A 300 -26.13 15.48 -6.84
C VAL A 300 -25.17 16.64 -7.06
N PHE A 301 -25.13 17.21 -8.27
CA PHE A 301 -24.26 18.33 -8.62
C PHE A 301 -24.46 19.57 -7.73
N GLN A 302 -25.71 19.88 -7.37
CA GLN A 302 -26.05 21.00 -6.49
C GLN A 302 -25.50 20.87 -5.07
N GLN A 303 -25.26 19.64 -4.60
CA GLN A 303 -24.70 19.37 -3.28
C GLN A 303 -23.16 19.42 -3.27
N LEU A 304 -22.52 19.45 -4.45
CA LEU A 304 -21.07 19.49 -4.56
C LEU A 304 -20.50 20.88 -4.26
N ALA A 305 -19.28 20.93 -3.74
CA ALA A 305 -18.58 22.18 -3.51
C ALA A 305 -18.33 22.93 -4.84
N PRO A 306 -18.26 24.28 -4.84
CA PRO A 306 -18.09 25.06 -6.08
C PRO A 306 -16.90 24.63 -6.95
N ALA A 307 -15.77 24.27 -6.33
CA ALA A 307 -14.59 23.77 -7.03
C ALA A 307 -14.85 22.43 -7.76
N GLN A 308 -15.63 21.53 -7.17
CA GLN A 308 -15.99 20.25 -7.78
C GLN A 308 -16.99 20.45 -8.93
N GLN A 309 -17.96 21.34 -8.75
CA GLN A 309 -18.91 21.72 -9.80
C GLN A 309 -18.18 22.27 -11.04
N GLN A 310 -17.25 23.22 -10.83
CA GLN A 310 -16.43 23.79 -11.90
C GLN A 310 -15.62 22.70 -12.61
N ARG A 311 -15.00 21.79 -11.86
CA ARG A 311 -14.21 20.68 -12.42
C ARG A 311 -15.05 19.70 -13.22
N ILE A 312 -16.25 19.35 -12.79
CA ILE A 312 -17.19 18.50 -13.57
C ILE A 312 -17.53 19.19 -14.88
N LEU A 313 -17.89 20.48 -14.87
CA LEU A 313 -18.20 21.22 -16.08
C LEU A 313 -17.00 21.26 -17.05
N LEU A 314 -15.79 21.50 -16.54
CA LEU A 314 -14.56 21.43 -17.35
C LEU A 314 -14.30 20.03 -17.92
N ASN A 315 -14.55 18.98 -17.14
CA ASN A 315 -14.43 17.60 -17.62
C ASN A 315 -15.46 17.30 -18.72
N CYS A 316 -16.70 17.75 -18.57
CA CYS A 316 -17.74 17.64 -19.59
C CYS A 316 -17.35 18.39 -20.88
N LEU A 317 -16.74 19.57 -20.76
CA LEU A 317 -16.20 20.30 -21.91
C LEU A 317 -15.05 19.57 -22.60
N ASN A 318 -14.13 18.99 -21.82
CA ASN A 318 -13.01 18.19 -22.33
C ASN A 318 -13.45 16.92 -23.05
N ALA A 319 -14.57 16.33 -22.62
CA ALA A 319 -15.13 15.13 -23.21
C ALA A 319 -15.95 15.37 -24.49
N GLY A 320 -15.87 16.58 -25.09
CA GLY A 320 -16.71 17.02 -26.21
C GLY A 320 -16.68 16.15 -27.48
N GLN A 321 -15.67 15.28 -27.66
CA GLN A 321 -15.70 14.27 -28.74
C GLN A 321 -16.75 13.17 -28.49
N ASN A 322 -16.86 12.72 -27.24
CA ASN A 322 -17.82 11.67 -26.85
C ASN A 322 -19.18 12.28 -26.45
N TRP A 323 -19.18 13.52 -25.96
CA TRP A 323 -20.36 14.24 -25.48
C TRP A 323 -20.49 15.61 -26.14
N PRO A 324 -20.74 15.67 -27.47
CA PRO A 324 -20.79 16.93 -28.19
C PRO A 324 -21.94 17.81 -27.69
N LEU A 325 -21.62 19.05 -27.30
CA LEU A 325 -22.60 20.06 -26.87
C LEU A 325 -23.44 20.63 -28.02
N THR A 326 -23.20 20.20 -29.26
CA THR A 326 -24.05 20.48 -30.43
C THR A 326 -25.26 19.56 -30.52
N VAL A 327 -25.36 18.55 -29.64
CA VAL A 327 -26.52 17.65 -29.52
C VAL A 327 -27.46 18.17 -28.44
N SER A 328 -28.77 18.23 -28.74
CA SER A 328 -29.76 18.85 -27.84
C SER A 328 -29.76 18.28 -26.42
N GLY A 329 -29.71 16.96 -26.24
CA GLY A 329 -29.72 16.33 -24.92
C GLY A 329 -28.52 16.77 -24.05
N ASN A 330 -27.32 16.65 -24.61
CA ASN A 330 -26.08 17.06 -23.95
C ASN A 330 -26.08 18.56 -23.63
N ALA A 331 -26.44 19.40 -24.60
CA ALA A 331 -26.50 20.85 -24.42
C ALA A 331 -27.48 21.27 -23.33
N GLN A 332 -28.66 20.63 -23.30
CA GLN A 332 -29.66 20.87 -22.28
C GLN A 332 -29.14 20.50 -20.90
N ARG A 333 -28.58 19.29 -20.74
CA ARG A 333 -28.06 18.85 -19.44
C ARG A 333 -26.90 19.72 -18.97
N PHE A 334 -25.96 20.06 -19.86
CA PHE A 334 -24.88 20.99 -19.55
C PHE A 334 -25.41 22.36 -19.10
N SER A 335 -26.48 22.85 -19.72
CA SER A 335 -27.12 24.11 -19.31
C SER A 335 -27.71 24.03 -17.90
N GLU A 336 -28.34 22.90 -17.55
CA GLU A 336 -28.95 22.68 -16.23
C GLU A 336 -27.88 22.63 -15.12
N LEU A 337 -26.76 21.96 -15.38
CA LEU A 337 -25.60 21.94 -14.48
C LEU A 337 -24.99 23.34 -14.35
N LEU A 338 -24.73 24.03 -15.47
CA LEU A 338 -24.15 25.37 -15.47
C LEU A 338 -25.04 26.38 -14.72
N THR A 339 -26.36 26.31 -14.91
CA THR A 339 -27.31 27.20 -14.20
C THR A 339 -27.31 26.96 -12.69
N SER A 340 -26.93 25.76 -12.24
CA SER A 340 -26.86 25.41 -10.82
C SER A 340 -25.61 25.97 -10.12
N CYS A 341 -24.63 26.49 -10.87
CA CYS A 341 -23.44 27.13 -10.30
C CYS A 341 -23.67 28.58 -9.89
N ALA A 342 -22.84 29.10 -9.00
CA ALA A 342 -22.79 30.53 -8.66
C ALA A 342 -22.41 31.39 -9.90
N PRO A 343 -22.83 32.67 -9.96
CA PRO A 343 -22.58 33.55 -11.11
C PRO A 343 -21.10 33.64 -11.55
N ASP A 344 -20.16 33.72 -10.61
CA ASP A 344 -18.73 33.80 -10.92
C ASP A 344 -18.22 32.52 -11.59
N SER A 345 -18.65 31.35 -11.08
CA SER A 345 -18.34 30.06 -11.69
C SER A 345 -18.98 29.90 -13.07
N GLN A 346 -20.20 30.42 -13.26
CA GLN A 346 -20.86 30.43 -14.58
C GLN A 346 -20.03 31.23 -15.59
N PHE A 347 -19.56 32.40 -15.18
CA PHE A 347 -18.72 33.27 -16.01
C PHE A 347 -17.38 32.59 -16.36
N ALA A 348 -16.68 32.04 -15.36
CA ALA A 348 -15.41 31.35 -15.57
C ALA A 348 -15.53 30.18 -16.56
N ILE A 349 -16.61 29.38 -16.45
CA ILE A 349 -16.88 28.30 -17.40
C ILE A 349 -17.25 28.84 -18.78
N ALA A 350 -18.07 29.90 -18.87
CA ALA A 350 -18.42 30.51 -20.15
C ALA A 350 -17.19 31.09 -20.89
N GLN A 351 -16.25 31.69 -20.16
CA GLN A 351 -14.97 32.15 -20.70
C GLN A 351 -14.15 30.98 -21.25
N GLN A 352 -14.00 29.90 -20.47
CA GLN A 352 -13.33 28.67 -20.91
C GLN A 352 -14.00 28.01 -22.14
N MET A 353 -15.31 28.17 -22.30
CA MET A 353 -16.03 27.74 -23.51
C MET A 353 -15.73 28.64 -24.71
N ALA A 354 -15.61 29.95 -24.52
CA ALA A 354 -15.28 30.90 -25.58
C ALA A 354 -13.85 30.73 -26.10
N GLU A 355 -12.93 30.32 -25.23
CA GLU A 355 -11.54 30.00 -25.60
C GLU A 355 -11.39 28.71 -26.41
N ARG A 356 -12.43 27.87 -26.49
CA ARG A 356 -12.39 26.62 -27.26
C ARG A 356 -12.57 26.88 -28.74
N ASP A 357 -11.65 26.35 -29.54
CA ASP A 357 -11.69 26.45 -31.00
C ASP A 357 -13.09 26.14 -31.56
N ARG A 358 -13.70 27.16 -32.15
CA ARG A 358 -14.96 27.12 -32.90
C ARG A 358 -16.16 26.58 -32.11
N LEU A 359 -16.09 26.44 -30.79
CA LEU A 359 -17.20 25.87 -30.01
C LEU A 359 -18.45 26.74 -30.12
N LEU A 360 -18.33 28.05 -29.89
CA LEU A 360 -19.46 28.99 -29.97
C LEU A 360 -20.05 29.08 -31.39
N GLU A 361 -19.20 29.04 -32.41
CA GLU A 361 -19.61 29.02 -33.82
C GLU A 361 -20.43 27.76 -34.15
N ASN A 362 -19.96 26.60 -33.69
CA ASN A 362 -20.63 25.33 -33.87
C ASN A 362 -21.99 25.30 -33.15
N LEU A 363 -22.06 25.85 -31.93
CA LEU A 363 -23.33 26.01 -31.22
C LEU A 363 -24.28 26.97 -31.97
N ALA A 364 -23.76 28.08 -32.48
CA ALA A 364 -24.55 29.07 -33.22
C ALA A 364 -25.16 28.49 -34.50
N ALA A 365 -24.43 27.63 -35.21
CA ALA A 365 -24.86 27.02 -36.47
C ALA A 365 -26.06 26.07 -36.29
N VAL A 366 -26.15 25.38 -35.15
CA VAL A 366 -27.16 24.34 -34.90
C VAL A 366 -28.25 24.74 -33.89
N LYS A 367 -28.14 25.93 -33.27
CA LYS A 367 -29.10 26.41 -32.25
C LYS A 367 -30.55 26.46 -32.72
N ASP A 368 -30.79 26.68 -34.02
CA ASP A 368 -32.15 26.79 -34.54
C ASP A 368 -32.79 25.41 -34.77
N GLN A 369 -31.97 24.36 -34.94
CA GLN A 369 -32.41 22.99 -35.19
C GLN A 369 -32.47 22.15 -33.90
N GLN A 370 -31.69 22.51 -32.89
CA GLN A 370 -31.54 21.76 -31.64
C GLN A 370 -31.99 22.61 -30.44
N PRO A 371 -33.16 22.32 -29.82
CA PRO A 371 -33.74 23.18 -28.78
C PRO A 371 -32.84 23.30 -27.53
N GLY A 372 -32.18 22.22 -27.11
CA GLY A 372 -31.23 22.24 -25.99
C GLY A 372 -30.00 23.12 -26.28
N VAL A 373 -29.51 23.10 -27.53
CA VAL A 373 -28.40 23.96 -27.96
C VAL A 373 -28.83 25.42 -27.96
N ARG A 374 -30.05 25.72 -28.39
CA ARG A 374 -30.63 27.08 -28.31
C ARG A 374 -30.61 27.60 -26.89
N ARG A 375 -30.98 26.76 -25.91
CA ARG A 375 -31.01 27.11 -24.50
C ARG A 375 -29.61 27.41 -23.98
N LEU A 376 -28.64 26.54 -24.27
CA LEU A 376 -27.24 26.74 -23.89
C LEU A 376 -26.68 28.04 -24.49
N TYR A 377 -26.89 28.27 -25.77
CA TYR A 377 -26.40 29.46 -26.48
C TYR A 377 -26.97 30.76 -25.88
N ARG A 378 -28.28 30.77 -25.56
CA ARG A 378 -28.91 31.91 -24.87
C ARG A 378 -28.33 32.11 -23.48
N LEU A 379 -28.16 31.04 -22.70
CA LEU A 379 -27.57 31.12 -21.36
C LEU A 379 -26.18 31.76 -21.39
N LEU A 380 -25.31 31.32 -22.30
CA LEU A 380 -23.97 31.89 -22.49
C LEU A 380 -24.02 33.37 -22.87
N THR A 381 -24.95 33.75 -23.74
CA THR A 381 -25.16 35.16 -24.12
C THR A 381 -25.57 36.00 -22.90
N THR A 382 -26.49 35.49 -22.07
CA THR A 382 -26.93 36.17 -20.84
C THR A 382 -25.84 36.25 -19.77
N ILE A 383 -24.94 35.26 -19.69
CA ILE A 383 -23.78 35.31 -18.79
C ILE A 383 -22.81 36.40 -19.26
N GLY A 384 -22.50 36.46 -20.56
CA GLY A 384 -21.60 37.48 -21.11
C GLY A 384 -22.12 38.92 -21.01
N LEU A 385 -23.44 39.12 -21.08
CA LEU A 385 -24.04 40.45 -20.87
C LEU A 385 -24.00 40.90 -19.41
N ARG A 386 -24.16 39.97 -18.45
CA ARG A 386 -24.08 40.28 -17.02
C ARG A 386 -22.68 40.72 -16.60
N SER A 387 -21.62 40.16 -17.18
CA SER A 387 -20.24 40.58 -16.87
C SER A 387 -19.92 41.98 -17.38
N SER A 388 -20.48 42.40 -18.52
CA SER A 388 -20.25 43.76 -19.05
C SER A 388 -20.92 44.86 -18.22
N GLU A 389 -21.88 44.54 -17.36
CA GLU A 389 -22.54 45.51 -16.47
C GLU A 389 -21.82 45.69 -15.13
N ILE A 390 -20.89 44.80 -14.77
CA ILE A 390 -20.15 44.83 -13.50
C ILE A 390 -18.80 45.58 -13.63
N GLU A 391 -18.28 45.76 -14.84
CA GLU A 391 -17.05 46.53 -15.13
C GLU A 391 -17.24 48.05 -15.25
N VAL A 392 -18.39 48.61 -14.80
CA VAL A 392 -18.69 50.06 -14.84
C VAL A 392 -18.60 50.70 -13.46
#